data_AF-A0A445BV74-F1
#
_entry.id   AF-A0A445BV74-F1
#
_cell.length_a   1.000
_cell.length_b   1.000
_cell.length_c   1.000
_cell.angle_alpha   90.00
_cell.angle_beta   90.00
_cell.angle_gamma   90.00
#
_symmetry.space_group_name_H-M   'P 1'
#
loop_
_entity.id
_entity.type
_entity.pdbx_description
1 polymer ?
#
loop_
_entity_poly.entity_id
_entity_poly.type
_entity_poly.pdbx_seq_one_letter_code
_entity_poly.pdbx_strand_id
1 'polypeptide(L)'
;MPRTQLSKIDGLREIEDFGRTVPLELTVYPGEDVVAKLWKVWEASTHSSYAIAAFGHISKAAIGKPNSDLFHIYEGDFEILSLSGHFVNEEDGSVDWRLGITLADSDSDKEAFGGSSINTLIASDTPSNYFLEL
;
A
#
# COMPACT_ATOMS: atom_id res chain seq x y z
N MET A 1 4.41 -24.50 6.21
CA MET A 1 3.30 -23.52 6.28
C MET A 1 3.72 -22.37 7.20
N PRO A 2 3.82 -21.12 6.76
CA PRO A 2 4.28 -20.00 7.60
C PRO A 2 3.19 -18.97 7.91
N ARG A 3 1.94 -19.42 8.12
CA ARG A 3 0.84 -18.56 8.59
C ARG A 3 1.13 -17.83 9.92
N THR A 4 2.11 -18.31 10.68
CA THR A 4 2.51 -17.75 11.99
C THR A 4 3.15 -16.36 11.90
N GLN A 5 3.59 -15.90 10.72
CA GLN A 5 4.26 -14.60 10.57
C GLN A 5 3.26 -13.46 10.30
N LEU A 6 2.23 -13.69 9.48
CA LEU A 6 1.19 -12.70 9.18
C LEU A 6 0.37 -12.30 10.42
N SER A 7 0.09 -13.26 11.32
CA SER A 7 -0.68 -13.01 12.55
C SER A 7 0.00 -12.09 13.56
N LYS A 8 1.26 -11.69 13.31
CA LYS A 8 2.02 -10.74 14.15
C LYS A 8 2.01 -9.32 13.61
N ILE A 9 1.44 -9.10 12.42
CA ILE A 9 1.41 -7.77 11.80
C ILE A 9 0.23 -7.01 12.37
N ASP A 10 0.52 -5.91 13.06
CA ASP A 10 -0.50 -5.07 13.68
C ASP A 10 -1.40 -4.41 12.63
N GLY A 11 -2.71 -4.42 12.90
CA GLY A 11 -3.74 -3.94 11.98
C GLY A 11 -4.03 -4.87 10.79
N LEU A 12 -3.39 -6.04 10.67
CA LEU A 12 -3.68 -7.01 9.62
C LEU A 12 -4.75 -8.01 10.05
N ARG A 13 -5.75 -8.25 9.19
CA ARG A 13 -6.86 -9.17 9.44
C ARG A 13 -7.17 -10.02 8.22
N GLU A 14 -7.30 -11.33 8.39
CA GLU A 14 -7.83 -12.22 7.35
C GLU A 14 -9.35 -12.04 7.21
N ILE A 15 -9.82 -11.88 5.97
CA ILE A 15 -11.24 -11.91 5.62
C ILE A 15 -11.58 -13.32 5.13
N GLU A 16 -12.65 -13.91 5.65
CA GLU A 16 -13.08 -15.24 5.22
C GLU A 16 -13.70 -15.18 3.82
N ASP A 17 -13.16 -15.95 2.88
CA ASP A 17 -13.75 -16.14 1.55
C ASP A 17 -14.01 -17.63 1.25
N PHE A 18 -15.18 -17.90 0.67
CA PHE A 18 -15.72 -19.22 0.40
C PHE A 18 -15.17 -19.81 -0.92
N GLY A 19 -13.84 -19.90 -1.03
CA GLY A 19 -13.15 -20.73 -2.02
C GLY A 19 -12.22 -20.04 -3.02
N ARG A 20 -11.80 -18.78 -2.79
CA ARG A 20 -10.74 -18.10 -3.56
C ARG A 20 -9.73 -17.37 -2.65
N THR A 21 -8.81 -16.64 -3.29
CA THR A 21 -7.73 -15.82 -2.71
C THR A 21 -8.18 -15.16 -1.41
N VAL A 22 -7.41 -15.35 -0.33
CA VAL A 22 -7.80 -14.84 0.99
C VAL A 22 -7.60 -13.32 0.98
N PRO A 23 -8.66 -12.50 1.04
CA PRO A 23 -8.50 -11.07 1.15
C PRO A 23 -8.01 -10.73 2.56
N LEU A 24 -7.02 -9.85 2.68
CA LEU A 24 -6.56 -9.29 3.94
C LEU A 24 -6.97 -7.82 4.02
N GLU A 25 -7.43 -7.40 5.19
CA GLU A 25 -7.59 -6.00 5.53
C GLU A 25 -6.38 -5.56 6.36
N LEU A 26 -5.66 -4.55 5.89
CA LEU A 26 -4.55 -3.92 6.60
C LEU A 26 -4.95 -2.50 6.98
N THR A 27 -5.08 -2.25 8.27
CA THR A 27 -5.27 -0.91 8.84
C THR A 27 -3.90 -0.26 9.12
N VAL A 28 -3.72 0.94 8.59
CA VAL A 28 -2.57 1.82 8.82
C VAL A 28 -3.05 3.01 9.64
N TYR A 29 -2.44 3.21 10.80
CA TYR A 29 -2.78 4.27 11.74
C TYR A 29 -2.10 5.59 11.38
N PRO A 30 -2.63 6.74 11.86
CA PRO A 30 -2.03 8.05 11.62
C PRO A 30 -0.54 8.11 11.92
N GLY A 31 0.23 8.71 11.01
CA GLY A 31 1.68 8.84 11.11
C GLY A 31 2.48 7.58 10.74
N GLU A 32 1.84 6.44 10.48
CA GLU A 32 2.52 5.25 9.98
C GLU A 32 2.76 5.33 8.46
N ASP A 33 3.85 4.70 8.00
CA ASP A 33 4.14 4.56 6.58
C ASP A 33 3.44 3.32 6.00
N VAL A 34 2.52 3.57 5.07
CA VAL A 34 1.73 2.56 4.36
C VAL A 34 2.64 1.63 3.56
N VAL A 35 3.64 2.17 2.85
CA VAL A 35 4.55 1.37 2.02
C VAL A 35 5.36 0.42 2.89
N ALA A 36 5.84 0.91 4.04
CA ALA A 36 6.56 0.07 5.00
C ALA A 36 5.67 -1.02 5.61
N LYS A 37 4.39 -0.72 5.90
CA LYS A 37 3.43 -1.71 6.40
C LYS A 37 3.09 -2.77 5.35
N LEU A 38 2.86 -2.37 4.09
CA LEU A 38 2.66 -3.28 2.96
C LEU A 38 3.86 -4.22 2.79
N TRP A 39 5.09 -3.67 2.86
CA TRP A 39 6.31 -4.45 2.74
C TRP A 39 6.41 -5.55 3.80
N LYS A 40 6.04 -5.26 5.05
CA LYS A 40 6.00 -6.27 6.12
C LYS A 40 5.03 -7.41 5.82
N VAL A 41 3.88 -7.09 5.20
CA VAL A 41 2.90 -8.12 4.80
C VAL A 41 3.47 -8.98 3.68
N TRP A 42 4.07 -8.35 2.67
CA TRP A 42 4.68 -9.05 1.53
C TRP A 42 5.87 -9.91 1.92
N GLU A 43 6.76 -9.43 2.81
CA GLU A 43 7.87 -10.23 3.33
C GLU A 43 7.37 -11.44 4.15
N ALA A 44 6.22 -11.29 4.82
CA ALA A 44 5.61 -12.38 5.58
C ALA A 44 4.75 -13.33 4.74
N SER A 45 4.43 -12.97 3.49
CA SER A 45 3.61 -13.80 2.60
C SER A 45 4.49 -14.77 1.80
N THR A 46 3.98 -15.98 1.58
CA THR A 46 4.68 -17.01 0.78
C THR A 46 4.30 -17.02 -0.69
N HIS A 47 3.34 -16.19 -1.07
CA HIS A 47 2.74 -16.19 -2.40
C HIS A 47 2.78 -14.78 -3.00
N SER A 48 2.59 -14.71 -4.30
CA SER A 48 2.35 -13.44 -4.99
C SER A 48 1.19 -12.70 -4.33
N SER A 49 1.43 -11.46 -3.92
CA SER A 49 0.49 -10.63 -3.19
C SER A 49 0.10 -9.43 -4.04
N TYR A 50 -1.16 -9.04 -4.00
CA TYR A 50 -1.70 -7.91 -4.75
C TYR A 50 -2.35 -6.93 -3.79
N ALA A 51 -2.01 -5.64 -3.89
CA ALA A 51 -2.77 -4.57 -3.28
C ALA A 51 -3.82 -4.12 -4.30
N ILE A 52 -5.10 -4.29 -3.99
CA ILE A 52 -6.17 -4.13 -4.99
C ILE A 52 -6.97 -2.86 -4.77
N ALA A 53 -7.15 -2.46 -3.51
CA ALA A 53 -7.88 -1.27 -3.18
C ALA A 53 -7.38 -0.66 -1.88
N ALA A 54 -7.41 0.67 -1.82
CA ALA A 54 -7.17 1.42 -0.60
C ALA A 54 -8.13 2.59 -0.52
N PHE A 55 -8.50 2.93 0.71
CA PHE A 55 -9.27 4.12 1.01
C PHE A 55 -8.67 4.78 2.25
N GLY A 56 -8.60 6.10 2.25
CA GLY A 56 -8.05 6.88 3.36
C GLY A 56 -7.37 8.15 2.89
N HIS A 57 -6.76 8.86 3.84
CA HIS A 57 -6.04 10.10 3.59
C HIS A 57 -4.57 9.93 3.93
N ILE A 58 -3.71 10.65 3.23
CA ILE A 58 -2.28 10.72 3.51
C ILE A 58 -1.86 12.16 3.76
N SER A 59 -0.94 12.33 4.72
CA SER A 59 -0.34 13.63 5.05
C SER A 59 0.92 13.93 4.22
N LYS A 60 1.50 12.88 3.64
CA LYS A 60 2.75 12.95 2.88
C LYS A 60 2.87 11.83 1.85
N ALA A 61 3.31 12.18 0.64
CA ALA A 61 3.70 11.23 -0.40
C ALA A 61 5.09 11.54 -0.96
N ALA A 62 5.86 10.50 -1.25
CA ALA A 62 7.10 10.60 -2.02
C ALA A 62 6.93 9.83 -3.34
N ILE A 63 6.72 10.56 -4.44
CA ILE A 63 6.43 9.99 -5.77
C ILE A 63 7.56 10.34 -6.74
N GLY A 64 8.17 9.31 -7.32
CA GLY A 64 9.27 9.41 -8.26
C GLY A 64 8.81 9.40 -9.72
N LYS A 65 9.71 9.85 -10.59
CA LYS A 65 9.53 9.69 -12.04
C LYS A 65 9.95 8.27 -12.43
N PRO A 66 9.29 7.67 -13.45
CA PRO A 66 9.76 6.40 -14.01
C PRO A 66 11.24 6.49 -14.39
N ASN A 67 12.02 5.47 -14.02
CA ASN A 67 13.45 5.37 -14.30
C ASN A 67 14.30 6.50 -13.69
N SER A 68 13.90 7.03 -12.54
CA SER A 68 14.66 8.04 -11.80
C SER A 68 14.66 7.73 -10.31
N ASP A 69 15.82 7.91 -9.67
CA ASP A 69 15.95 7.82 -8.21
C ASP A 69 15.50 9.11 -7.49
N LEU A 70 14.96 10.09 -8.25
CA LEU A 70 14.45 11.34 -7.71
C LEU A 70 12.97 11.24 -7.38
N PHE A 71 12.64 11.58 -6.15
CA PHE A 71 11.28 11.64 -5.63
C PHE A 71 10.84 13.08 -5.41
N HIS A 72 9.64 13.41 -5.84
CA HIS A 72 8.94 14.62 -5.46
C HIS A 72 8.18 14.36 -4.15
N ILE A 73 8.42 15.23 -3.17
CA ILE A 73 7.76 15.16 -1.87
C ILE A 73 6.53 16.07 -1.92
N TYR A 74 5.38 15.50 -1.61
CA TYR A 74 4.10 16.18 -1.45
C TYR A 74 3.73 16.11 0.03
N GLU A 75 3.44 17.27 0.64
CA GLU A 75 2.96 17.38 2.02
C GLU A 75 1.67 18.21 2.00
N GLY A 76 0.64 17.73 2.70
CA GLY A 76 -0.73 18.22 2.62
C GLY A 76 -1.72 17.11 2.97
N ASP A 77 -3.02 17.39 2.96
CA ASP A 77 -4.04 16.37 3.21
C ASP A 77 -4.61 15.85 1.88
N PHE A 78 -4.24 14.63 1.51
CA PHE A 78 -4.64 14.06 0.22
C PHE A 78 -5.50 12.82 0.38
N GLU A 79 -6.66 12.80 -0.29
CA GLU A 79 -7.52 11.64 -0.40
C GLU A 79 -6.91 10.61 -1.37
N ILE A 80 -6.84 9.35 -0.96
CA ILE A 80 -6.51 8.24 -1.85
C ILE A 80 -7.73 7.93 -2.72
N LEU A 81 -7.62 8.26 -4.01
CA LEU A 81 -8.65 7.92 -5.00
C LEU A 81 -8.47 6.49 -5.52
N SER A 82 -7.22 6.03 -5.60
CA SER A 82 -6.87 4.68 -6.01
C SER A 82 -5.48 4.33 -5.52
N LEU A 83 -5.31 3.11 -5.01
CA LEU A 83 -4.02 2.48 -4.80
C LEU A 83 -4.09 1.06 -5.33
N SER A 84 -3.13 0.69 -6.17
CA SER A 84 -3.03 -0.66 -6.70
C SER A 84 -1.57 -1.06 -6.81
N GLY A 85 -1.29 -2.34 -6.67
CA GLY A 85 0.07 -2.83 -6.73
C GLY A 85 0.16 -4.34 -6.67
N HIS A 86 1.35 -4.85 -6.93
CA HIS A 86 1.66 -6.27 -6.79
C HIS A 86 3.03 -6.44 -6.18
N PHE A 87 3.23 -7.64 -5.66
CA PHE A 87 4.48 -8.14 -5.13
C PHE A 87 4.56 -9.62 -5.51
N VAL A 88 5.64 -10.02 -6.17
CA VAL A 88 5.89 -11.37 -6.62
C VAL A 88 7.28 -11.76 -6.15
N ASN A 89 7.36 -12.87 -5.41
CA ASN A 89 8.64 -13.53 -5.14
C ASN A 89 9.00 -14.37 -6.37
N GLU A 90 10.13 -14.06 -6.99
CA GLU A 90 10.66 -14.79 -8.13
C GLU A 90 11.42 -16.05 -7.65
N GLU A 91 11.53 -17.07 -8.52
CA GLU A 91 12.20 -18.33 -8.19
C GLU A 91 13.69 -18.17 -7.86
N ASP A 92 14.33 -17.11 -8.40
CA ASP A 92 15.72 -16.77 -8.15
C ASP A 92 15.95 -16.04 -6.81
N GLY A 93 14.88 -15.81 -6.05
CA GLY A 93 14.90 -15.09 -4.78
C GLY A 93 14.88 -13.56 -4.94
N SER A 94 14.75 -13.05 -6.17
CA SER A 94 14.44 -11.64 -6.40
C SER A 94 12.97 -11.33 -6.13
N VAL A 95 12.67 -10.04 -6.02
CA VAL A 95 11.33 -9.53 -5.75
C VAL A 95 10.96 -8.57 -6.86
N ASP A 96 9.87 -8.86 -7.56
CA ASP A 96 9.21 -7.90 -8.45
C ASP A 96 8.03 -7.27 -7.72
N TRP A 97 8.02 -5.95 -7.62
CA TRP A 97 6.92 -5.25 -6.98
C TRP A 97 6.69 -3.90 -7.61
N ARG A 98 5.43 -3.46 -7.56
CA ARG A 98 5.03 -2.15 -8.03
C ARG A 98 3.85 -1.64 -7.25
N LEU A 99 3.84 -0.34 -6.99
CA LEU A 99 2.73 0.35 -6.36
C LEU A 99 2.39 1.60 -7.16
N GLY A 100 1.12 1.75 -7.52
CA GLY A 100 0.57 2.89 -8.24
C GLY A 100 -0.50 3.57 -7.40
N ILE A 101 -0.45 4.91 -7.33
CA ILE A 101 -1.37 5.72 -6.55
C ILE A 101 -1.93 6.88 -7.37
N THR A 102 -3.18 7.21 -7.10
CA THR A 102 -3.81 8.47 -7.49
C THR A 102 -4.37 9.14 -6.24
N LEU A 103 -4.08 10.43 -6.10
CA LEU A 103 -4.39 11.29 -4.97
C LEU A 103 -5.17 12.49 -5.45
N ALA A 104 -6.01 13.05 -4.58
CA ALA A 104 -6.57 14.39 -4.76
C ALA A 104 -6.27 15.24 -3.53
N ASP A 105 -5.96 16.51 -3.75
CA ASP A 105 -5.93 17.51 -2.68
C ASP A 105 -7.33 17.63 -2.07
N SER A 106 -7.40 17.51 -0.74
CA SER A 106 -8.68 17.55 -0.01
C SER A 106 -9.20 18.98 0.15
N ASP A 107 -8.35 19.99 0.00
CA ASP A 107 -8.65 21.41 0.30
C ASP A 107 -8.88 22.29 -0.95
N SER A 108 -8.53 21.84 -2.17
CA SER A 108 -8.66 22.64 -3.40
C SER A 108 -9.45 21.92 -4.51
N ASP A 109 -9.80 22.63 -5.60
CA ASP A 109 -10.60 22.13 -6.73
C ASP A 109 -9.93 20.94 -7.47
N LYS A 110 -9.97 19.76 -6.84
CA LYS A 110 -9.84 18.38 -7.30
C LYS A 110 -8.93 18.11 -8.51
N GLU A 111 -7.72 18.68 -8.56
CA GLU A 111 -6.71 18.18 -9.48
C GLU A 111 -6.09 16.90 -8.92
N ALA A 112 -6.48 15.78 -9.53
CA ALA A 112 -5.91 14.49 -9.20
C ALA A 112 -4.48 14.37 -9.74
N PHE A 113 -3.57 13.85 -8.93
CA PHE A 113 -2.19 13.57 -9.30
C PHE A 113 -1.76 12.19 -8.80
N GLY A 114 -0.65 11.66 -9.31
CA GLY A 114 -0.26 10.30 -8.96
C GLY A 114 1.00 9.82 -9.64
N GLY A 115 1.33 8.55 -9.40
CA GLY A 115 2.50 7.92 -9.98
C GLY A 115 2.63 6.46 -9.58
N SER A 116 3.64 5.78 -10.15
CA SER A 116 3.88 4.35 -9.93
C SER A 116 5.27 4.01 -9.38
N SER A 117 6.05 5.03 -9.05
CA SER A 117 7.32 4.92 -8.34
C SER A 117 7.09 5.58 -6.98
N ILE A 118 6.73 4.80 -5.97
CA ILE A 118 6.30 5.32 -4.67
C ILE A 118 7.30 4.86 -3.62
N ASN A 119 7.87 5.80 -2.88
CA ASN A 119 8.80 5.49 -1.80
C ASN A 119 8.12 5.46 -0.43
N THR A 120 7.29 6.47 -0.15
CA THR A 120 6.66 6.67 1.17
C THR A 120 5.27 7.23 0.98
N LEU A 121 4.35 6.77 1.84
CA LEU A 121 3.00 7.30 2.00
C LEU A 121 2.69 7.32 3.50
N ILE A 122 2.62 8.50 4.11
CA ILE A 122 2.31 8.63 5.55
C ILE A 122 0.82 8.82 5.72
N ALA A 123 0.18 7.94 6.48
CA ALA A 123 -1.24 8.07 6.80
C ALA A 123 -1.54 9.39 7.53
N SER A 124 -2.62 10.05 7.13
CA SER A 124 -3.14 11.27 7.76
C SER A 124 -3.88 10.93 9.06
N ASP A 125 -4.68 11.85 9.58
CA ASP A 125 -5.36 11.75 10.88
C ASP A 125 -6.44 10.66 10.95
N THR A 126 -6.90 10.17 9.80
CA THR A 126 -7.82 9.03 9.71
C THR A 126 -7.07 7.73 9.37
N PRO A 127 -7.36 6.60 10.05
CA PRO A 127 -6.82 5.31 9.66
C PRO A 127 -7.13 5.00 8.19
N SER A 128 -6.12 4.52 7.47
CA SER A 128 -6.25 4.10 6.08
C SER A 128 -6.35 2.58 6.02
N ASN A 129 -7.34 2.06 5.29
CA ASN A 129 -7.56 0.62 5.15
C ASN A 129 -7.17 0.17 3.74
N TYR A 130 -6.40 -0.91 3.68
CA TYR A 130 -5.88 -1.50 2.45
C TYR A 130 -6.37 -2.94 2.32
N PHE A 131 -6.95 -3.26 1.17
CA PHE A 131 -7.40 -4.61 0.84
C PHE A 131 -6.34 -5.29 -0.03
N LEU A 132 -5.83 -6.41 0.47
CA LEU A 132 -4.79 -7.21 -0.16
C LEU A 132 -5.35 -8.56 -0.56
N GLU A 133 -4.92 -9.12 -1.69
CA GLU A 133 -5.19 -10.52 -2.05
C GLU A 133 -3.86 -11.26 -2.12
N LEU A 134 -3.78 -12.45 -1.49
CA LEU A 134 -2.62 -13.35 -1.48
C LEU A 134 -2.84 -14.59 -2.35
#